data_AF-A0A2L2NVL6-F1
#
_entry.id   AF-A0A2L2NVL6-F1
#
_cell.length_a   1.000
_cell.length_b   1.000
_cell.length_c   1.000
_cell.angle_alpha   90.00
_cell.angle_beta   90.00
_cell.angle_gamma   90.00
#
_symmetry.space_group_name_H-M   'P 1'
#
loop_
_entity.id
_entity.type
_entity.pdbx_description
1 polymer ?
#
loop_
_entity_poly.entity_id
_entity_poly.type
_entity_poly.pdbx_seq_one_letter_code
_entity_poly.pdbx_strand_id
1 'polypeptide(L)'
;MSPKTFDIADLSENLADLLSDIQNNVEVTLTHQGVPLAKVLPLTQPEPTVTKADLNDALKPRVAGFWQGKVKIADDFDETPEEVIAAFYGDE
;
A
#
# COMPACT_ATOMS: atom_id res chain seq x y z
N MET A 1 19.36 -20.02 9.52
CA MET A 1 19.29 -19.06 10.62
C MET A 1 18.43 -19.69 11.70
N SER A 2 18.97 -19.91 12.90
CA SER A 2 18.19 -20.47 14.00
C SER A 2 17.17 -19.45 14.50
N PRO A 3 15.94 -19.85 14.86
CA PRO A 3 14.94 -18.91 15.37
C PRO A 3 15.41 -18.31 16.70
N LYS A 4 15.51 -16.97 16.76
CA LYS A 4 15.90 -16.26 17.98
C LYS A 4 14.68 -16.11 18.88
N THR A 5 14.84 -16.43 20.16
CA THR A 5 13.74 -16.49 21.12
C THR A 5 14.09 -15.67 22.35
N PHE A 6 13.15 -14.88 22.84
CA PHE A 6 13.27 -14.11 24.10
C PHE A 6 12.09 -14.43 25.02
N ASP A 7 12.37 -14.65 26.29
CA ASP A 7 11.31 -14.72 27.30
C ASP A 7 10.92 -13.31 27.77
N ILE A 8 9.62 -13.10 27.98
CA ILE A 8 9.08 -11.83 28.45
C ILE A 8 9.68 -11.41 29.80
N ALA A 9 10.03 -12.37 30.66
CA ALA A 9 10.67 -12.08 31.95
C ALA A 9 12.03 -11.37 31.80
N ASP A 10 12.75 -11.65 30.71
CA ASP A 10 14.11 -11.16 30.49
C ASP A 10 14.14 -9.90 29.61
N LEU A 11 12.99 -9.44 29.11
CA LEU A 11 12.90 -8.33 28.15
C LEU A 11 13.34 -6.99 28.73
N SER A 12 13.17 -6.75 30.03
CA SER A 12 13.60 -5.49 30.65
C SER A 12 15.12 -5.31 30.59
N GLU A 13 15.87 -6.41 30.66
CA GLU A 13 17.33 -6.39 30.64
C GLU A 13 17.89 -6.49 29.23
N ASN A 14 17.18 -7.17 28.33
CA ASN A 14 17.63 -7.47 26.97
C ASN A 14 16.90 -6.66 25.88
N LEU A 15 16.24 -5.56 26.25
CA LEU A 15 15.46 -4.74 25.31
C LEU A 15 16.33 -4.20 24.16
N ALA A 16 17.56 -3.78 24.47
CA ALA A 16 18.48 -3.23 23.47
C ALA A 16 18.84 -4.28 22.41
N ASP A 17 19.11 -5.51 22.83
CA ASP A 17 19.45 -6.62 21.93
C ASP A 17 18.25 -7.01 21.07
N LEU A 18 17.05 -7.09 21.66
CA LEU A 18 15.81 -7.32 20.92
C LEU A 18 15.62 -6.27 19.82
N LEU A 19 15.78 -4.98 20.14
CA LEU A 19 15.62 -3.89 19.17
C LEU A 19 16.66 -3.96 18.06
N SER A 20 17.91 -4.33 18.38
CA SER A 20 18.97 -4.53 17.40
C SER A 20 18.63 -5.68 16.44
N ASP A 21 18.11 -6.79 16.95
CA ASP A 21 17.68 -7.93 16.12
C ASP A 21 16.54 -7.55 15.18
N ILE A 22 15.54 -6.82 15.70
CA ILE A 22 14.41 -6.34 14.90
C ILE A 22 14.91 -5.40 13.78
N GLN A 23 15.82 -4.46 14.09
CA GLN A 23 16.41 -3.56 13.09
C GLN A 23 17.18 -4.32 12.00
N ASN A 24 17.82 -5.43 12.35
CA ASN A 24 18.55 -6.29 11.42
C ASN A 24 17.64 -7.26 10.64
N ASN A 25 16.31 -7.09 10.70
CA ASN A 25 15.32 -7.98 10.08
C ASN A 25 15.43 -9.44 10.52
N VAL A 26 15.83 -9.66 11.78
CA VAL A 26 15.84 -11.00 12.38
C VAL A 26 14.45 -11.32 12.90
N GLU A 27 13.92 -12.50 12.53
CA GLU A 27 12.66 -12.99 13.05
C GLU A 27 12.84 -13.44 14.51
N VAL A 28 12.11 -12.79 15.42
CA VAL A 28 12.19 -13.06 16.86
C VAL A 28 10.86 -13.60 17.38
N THR A 29 10.91 -14.68 18.16
CA THR A 29 9.75 -15.24 18.87
C THR A 29 9.79 -14.81 20.34
N LEU A 30 8.69 -14.26 20.85
CA LEU A 30 8.50 -13.96 22.25
C LEU A 30 7.83 -15.15 22.95
N THR A 31 8.39 -15.57 24.09
CA THR A 31 7.82 -16.61 24.93
C THR A 31 7.42 -16.06 26.30
N HIS A 32 6.48 -16.72 26.96
CA HIS A 32 6.24 -16.55 28.38
C HIS A 32 6.41 -17.90 29.07
N GLN A 33 7.43 -18.01 29.94
CA GLN A 33 7.76 -19.27 30.61
C GLN A 33 8.00 -20.42 29.62
N GLY A 34 8.68 -20.11 28.50
CA GLY A 34 8.98 -21.08 27.44
C GLY A 34 7.80 -21.41 26.50
N VAL A 35 6.61 -20.83 26.71
CA VAL A 35 5.47 -20.98 25.79
C VAL A 35 5.49 -19.85 24.76
N PRO A 36 5.53 -20.15 23.44
CA PRO A 36 5.48 -19.12 22.40
C PRO A 36 4.19 -18.30 22.44
N LEU A 37 4.33 -16.97 22.47
CA LEU A 37 3.20 -16.03 22.56
C LEU A 37 3.01 -15.23 21.27
N ALA A 38 4.09 -14.67 20.74
CA ALA A 38 4.04 -13.77 19.60
C ALA A 38 5.33 -13.82 18.77
N LYS A 39 5.24 -13.37 17.52
CA LYS A 39 6.40 -13.09 16.68
C LYS A 39 6.53 -11.59 16.49
N VAL A 40 7.77 -11.11 16.56
CA VAL A 40 8.09 -9.70 16.32
C VAL A 40 8.76 -9.60 14.96
N LEU A 41 8.24 -8.68 14.17
CA LEU A 41 8.76 -8.33 12.85
C LEU A 41 9.01 -6.82 12.86
N PRO A 42 10.09 -6.34 12.21
CA PRO A 42 10.28 -4.92 12.03
C PRO A 42 9.08 -4.33 11.30
N LEU A 43 8.59 -3.21 11.82
CA LEU A 43 7.68 -2.38 11.06
C LEU A 43 8.48 -1.74 9.94
N THR A 44 8.20 -2.14 8.71
CA THR A 44 8.57 -1.31 7.56
C THR A 44 7.68 -0.10 7.66
N GLN A 45 8.24 1.03 8.10
CA GLN A 45 7.57 2.30 7.85
C GLN A 45 7.44 2.37 6.33
N PRO A 46 6.22 2.41 5.74
CA PRO A 46 6.14 2.98 4.42
C PRO A 46 6.79 4.35 4.60
N GLU A 47 7.86 4.63 3.86
CA GLU A 47 8.36 5.99 3.77
C GLU A 47 7.15 6.89 3.56
N PRO A 48 7.10 8.10 4.17
CA PRO A 48 6.00 9.03 3.96
C PRO A 48 5.94 9.39 2.47
N THR A 49 5.27 8.51 1.71
CA THR A 49 4.73 8.72 0.39
C THR A 49 3.59 9.66 0.65
N VAL A 50 3.91 10.95 0.80
CA VAL A 50 3.46 12.02 -0.10
C VAL A 50 4.16 13.31 0.35
N THR A 51 5.45 13.49 0.02
CA THR A 51 6.09 14.82 0.01
C THR A 51 6.05 15.40 -1.40
N LYS A 52 4.86 15.73 -1.92
CA LYS A 52 4.64 16.55 -3.15
C LYS A 52 5.48 16.19 -4.40
N ALA A 53 6.03 14.98 -4.50
CA ALA A 53 6.93 14.54 -5.56
C ALA A 53 6.50 13.17 -6.15
N ASP A 54 5.19 12.89 -6.15
CA ASP A 54 4.54 11.75 -6.83
C ASP A 54 4.62 11.84 -8.37
N LEU A 55 5.80 12.14 -8.90
CA LEU A 55 6.11 12.14 -10.32
C LEU A 55 7.27 11.22 -10.69
N ASN A 56 8.08 10.71 -9.75
CA ASN A 56 9.32 10.00 -10.09
C ASN A 56 9.64 8.70 -9.32
N ASP A 57 8.90 8.30 -8.30
CA ASP A 57 9.11 6.98 -7.68
C ASP A 57 8.37 5.89 -8.45
N ALA A 58 9.06 5.36 -9.47
CA ALA A 58 8.83 4.13 -10.22
C ALA A 58 7.44 3.45 -10.11
N LEU A 59 6.35 4.21 -10.24
CA LEU A 59 5.05 3.67 -10.58
C LEU A 59 5.27 3.02 -11.94
N LYS A 60 5.21 1.69 -12.00
CA LYS A 60 5.22 0.97 -13.27
C LYS A 60 4.28 1.71 -14.21
N PRO A 61 4.73 2.12 -15.42
CA PRO A 61 3.88 2.84 -16.36
C PRO A 61 2.56 2.10 -16.49
N ARG A 62 1.45 2.80 -16.28
CA ARG A 62 0.13 2.19 -16.46
C ARG A 62 0.06 1.66 -17.88
N VAL A 63 -0.25 0.38 -18.04
CA VAL A 63 -0.44 -0.21 -19.36
C VAL A 63 -1.83 0.21 -19.85
N ALA A 64 -1.85 1.05 -20.89
CA ALA A 64 -3.10 1.44 -21.56
C ALA A 64 -3.77 0.22 -22.24
N GLY A 65 -5.05 0.34 -22.58
CA GLY A 65 -5.76 -0.70 -23.34
C GLY A 65 -6.55 -1.72 -22.51
N PHE A 66 -6.65 -1.56 -21.18
CA PHE A 66 -7.50 -2.41 -20.33
C PHE A 66 -8.99 -2.45 -20.79
N TRP A 67 -9.43 -1.40 -21.48
CA TRP A 67 -10.78 -1.23 -22.03
C TRP A 67 -10.89 -1.53 -23.54
N GLN A 68 -9.82 -1.99 -24.19
CA GLN A 68 -9.84 -2.30 -25.62
C GLN A 68 -10.90 -3.38 -25.92
N GLY A 69 -11.82 -3.07 -26.84
CA GLY A 69 -12.93 -3.96 -27.22
C GLY A 69 -14.05 -4.10 -26.18
N LYS A 70 -13.93 -3.46 -25.00
CA LYS A 70 -14.96 -3.47 -23.95
C LYS A 70 -15.91 -2.28 -24.03
N VAL A 71 -15.49 -1.21 -24.70
CA VAL A 71 -16.32 -0.02 -24.95
C VAL A 71 -17.04 -0.22 -26.27
N LYS A 72 -18.37 -0.10 -26.24
CA LYS A 72 -19.20 0.05 -27.44
C LYS A 72 -19.63 1.52 -27.49
N ILE A 73 -19.29 2.18 -28.58
CA ILE A 73 -19.75 3.53 -28.88
C ILE A 73 -21.00 3.38 -29.75
N ALA A 74 -22.06 4.10 -29.42
CA ALA A 74 -23.27 4.12 -30.23
C ALA A 74 -23.04 4.90 -31.52
N ASP A 75 -23.78 4.58 -32.59
CA ASP A 75 -23.57 5.21 -33.90
C ASP A 75 -23.83 6.73 -33.88
N ASP A 76 -24.63 7.20 -32.92
CA ASP A 76 -25.03 8.59 -32.70
C ASP A 76 -24.19 9.32 -31.64
N PHE A 77 -23.06 8.75 -31.17
CA PHE A 77 -22.30 9.33 -30.06
C PHE A 77 -21.81 10.77 -30.31
N ASP A 78 -21.46 11.09 -31.56
CA ASP A 78 -21.01 12.43 -31.95
C ASP A 78 -22.18 13.35 -32.37
N GLU A 79 -23.42 12.83 -32.35
CA GLU A 79 -24.62 13.61 -32.66
C GLU A 79 -25.18 14.24 -31.37
N THR A 80 -25.29 15.56 -31.36
CA THR A 80 -25.88 16.30 -30.24
C THR A 80 -27.25 16.86 -30.64
N PRO A 81 -28.36 16.47 -29.97
CA PRO A 81 -29.69 16.98 -30.29
C PRO A 81 -29.80 18.51 -30.16
N GLU A 82 -30.53 19.15 -31.07
CA GLU A 82 -30.69 20.61 -31.10
C GLU A 82 -31.32 21.16 -29.81
N GLU A 83 -32.23 20.41 -29.19
CA GLU A 83 -32.83 20.78 -27.90
C GLU A 83 -31.80 20.88 -26.77
N VAL A 84 -30.76 20.03 -26.78
CA VAL A 84 -29.67 20.06 -25.80
C VAL A 84 -28.77 21.26 -26.04
N ILE A 85 -28.53 21.60 -27.31
CA ILE A 85 -27.78 22.79 -27.71
C ILE A 85 -28.54 24.06 -27.28
N ALA A 86 -29.83 24.16 -27.59
CA ALA A 86 -30.68 25.28 -27.23
C ALA A 86 -30.75 25.48 -25.71
N ALA A 87 -30.95 24.41 -24.95
CA ALA A 87 -30.93 24.45 -23.49
C ALA A 87 -29.58 24.89 -22.91
N PHE A 88 -28.46 24.53 -23.56
CA PHE A 88 -27.12 24.96 -23.14
C PHE A 88 -26.88 26.46 -23.37
N TYR A 89 -27.35 27.00 -24.50
CA TYR A 89 -27.20 28.42 -24.83
C TYR A 89 -28.32 29.31 -24.26
N GLY A 90 -29.36 28.72 -23.67
CA GLY A 90 -30.50 29.45 -23.12
C GLY A 90 -31.44 30.01 -24.19
N ASP A 91 -31.47 29.38 -25.37
CA ASP A 91 -32.42 29.68 -26.42
C ASP A 91 -33.74 28.95 -26.08
N GLU A 92 -34.80 29.71 -25.79
CA GLU A 92 -36.18 29.21 -25.56
C GLU A 92 -37.01 29.20 -26.85
#